data_AF-A0A7C1D080-F1
#
_entry.id   AF-A0A7C1D080-F1
#
_cell.length_a   1.000
_cell.length_b   1.000
_cell.length_c   1.000
_cell.angle_alpha   90.00
_cell.angle_beta   90.00
_cell.angle_gamma   90.00
#
_symmetry.space_group_name_H-M   'P 1'
#
loop_
_entity.id
_entity.type
_entity.pdbx_description
1 polymer ?
#
loop_
_entity_poly.entity_id
_entity_poly.type
_entity_poly.pdbx_seq_one_letter_code
_entity_poly.pdbx_strand_id
1 'polypeptide(L)'
;MESDNVALRDVRAYGPRWLAVDEAGVRIPVTYHREWQDGFGARGWKLDVTLEDEEIIASTPETGERIPTSVFVHDIFDHLLSGFAVSGHRAEAMALCQLGSRTGADVAPDYAQMVREDLRSGRLVGAGDSLRDFLGEDLLARVGHAGCDDRALVGRLRDALGEEGFEAALVARFFIHGRQGEAHARQSYAALGLDRECRAAMALALQRAFVELDRRIQELGVASAYGRVCIGYRACAIELDNGWSAHGEWQHAAC
;
A
#
# COMPACT_ATOMS: atom_id res chain seq x y z
N MET A 1 20.72 -18.85 -1.63
CA MET A 1 19.48 -19.10 -0.90
C MET A 1 18.68 -17.83 -1.11
N GLU A 2 17.81 -17.82 -2.12
CA GLU A 2 16.91 -16.68 -2.35
C GLU A 2 16.09 -16.52 -1.07
N SER A 3 16.30 -15.43 -0.34
CA SER A 3 15.36 -15.06 0.71
C SER A 3 14.06 -14.76 -0.02
N ASP A 4 13.04 -15.59 0.18
CA ASP A 4 11.67 -15.24 -0.19
C ASP A 4 11.39 -13.87 0.43
N ASN A 5 11.36 -12.83 -0.42
CA ASN A 5 11.09 -11.48 0.03
C ASN A 5 9.62 -11.48 0.47
N VAL A 6 9.38 -11.56 1.78
CA VAL A 6 8.04 -11.69 2.38
C VAL A 6 7.12 -10.53 1.99
N ALA A 7 7.69 -9.41 1.54
CA ALA A 7 6.97 -8.26 1.01
C ALA A 7 6.45 -8.44 -0.43
N LEU A 8 6.89 -9.46 -1.17
CA LEU A 8 6.42 -9.78 -2.53
C LEU A 8 5.55 -11.04 -2.52
N ARG A 9 4.48 -11.01 -3.29
CA ARG A 9 3.54 -12.12 -3.45
C ARG A 9 3.19 -12.31 -4.91
N ASP A 10 3.10 -13.56 -5.35
CA ASP A 10 2.56 -13.89 -6.67
C ASP A 10 1.05 -13.66 -6.67
N VAL A 11 0.59 -12.67 -7.45
CA VAL A 11 -0.84 -12.35 -7.61
C VAL A 11 -1.66 -13.51 -8.16
N ARG A 12 -1.03 -14.50 -8.81
CA ARG A 12 -1.71 -15.73 -9.28
C ARG A 12 -1.97 -16.72 -8.16
N ALA A 13 -1.25 -16.61 -7.04
CA ALA A 13 -1.45 -17.44 -5.86
C ALA A 13 -2.48 -16.84 -4.89
N TYR A 14 -3.04 -15.66 -5.20
CA TYR A 14 -4.06 -15.03 -4.39
C TYR A 14 -5.33 -15.88 -4.34
N GLY A 15 -5.80 -16.12 -3.12
CA GLY A 15 -7.10 -16.73 -2.87
C GLY A 15 -8.24 -15.72 -3.00
N PRO A 16 -9.50 -16.17 -2.97
CA PRO A 16 -10.67 -15.32 -3.20
C PRO A 16 -10.88 -14.22 -2.15
N ARG A 17 -10.24 -14.30 -0.97
CA ARG A 17 -10.21 -13.20 0.02
C ARG A 17 -9.30 -12.03 -0.39
N TRP A 18 -8.37 -12.26 -1.31
CA TRP A 18 -7.44 -11.25 -1.82
C TRP A 18 -8.01 -10.60 -3.08
N LEU A 19 -8.22 -11.42 -4.11
CA LEU A 19 -8.91 -11.04 -5.33
C LEU A 19 -9.33 -12.30 -6.10
N ALA A 20 -10.21 -12.11 -7.07
CA ALA A 20 -10.51 -13.09 -8.11
C ALA A 20 -10.25 -12.46 -9.48
N VAL A 21 -9.80 -13.26 -10.44
CA VAL A 21 -9.60 -12.85 -11.83
C VAL A 21 -10.53 -13.67 -12.71
N ASP A 22 -11.26 -13.01 -13.60
CA ASP A 22 -12.04 -13.63 -14.65
C ASP A 22 -11.99 -12.85 -15.97
N GLU A 23 -12.79 -13.23 -16.95
CA GLU A 23 -12.84 -12.58 -18.27
C GLU A 23 -13.25 -11.10 -18.21
N ALA A 24 -13.94 -10.67 -17.14
CA ALA A 24 -14.36 -9.28 -16.95
C ALA A 24 -13.28 -8.43 -16.28
N GLY A 25 -12.30 -9.05 -15.62
CA GLY A 25 -11.16 -8.39 -14.99
C GLY A 25 -10.90 -8.88 -13.57
N VAL A 26 -10.52 -7.96 -12.68
CA VAL A 26 -10.16 -8.24 -11.29
C VAL A 26 -11.32 -7.85 -10.36
N ARG A 27 -11.63 -8.71 -9.38
CA ARG A 27 -12.59 -8.43 -8.30
C ARG A 27 -11.90 -8.51 -6.94
N ILE A 28 -12.01 -7.47 -6.14
CA ILE A 28 -11.38 -7.36 -4.82
C ILE A 28 -12.48 -7.21 -3.77
N PRO A 29 -12.62 -8.15 -2.81
CA PRO A 29 -13.60 -8.04 -1.75
C PRO A 29 -13.24 -6.94 -0.74
N VAL A 30 -14.25 -6.17 -0.34
CA VAL A 30 -14.08 -5.02 0.58
C VAL A 30 -15.23 -4.97 1.59
N THR A 31 -14.90 -4.56 2.80
CA THR A 31 -15.85 -4.47 3.90
C THR A 31 -15.85 -3.06 4.48
N TYR A 32 -17.05 -2.54 4.74
CA TYR A 32 -17.28 -1.33 5.51
C TYR A 32 -17.75 -1.65 6.91
N HIS A 33 -17.22 -0.91 7.87
CA HIS A 33 -17.84 -0.76 9.19
C HIS A 33 -17.96 0.71 9.56
N ARG A 34 -19.05 1.03 10.26
CA ARG A 34 -19.23 2.34 10.88
C ARG A 34 -18.21 2.59 11.98
N GLU A 35 -17.76 1.54 12.64
CA GLU A 35 -16.78 1.56 13.71
C GLU A 35 -16.00 0.24 13.69
N TRP A 36 -14.68 0.34 13.52
CA TRP A 36 -13.78 -0.81 13.57
C TRP A 36 -13.27 -1.05 15.00
N GLN A 37 -13.10 -2.32 15.38
CA GLN A 37 -12.55 -2.72 16.68
C GLN A 37 -11.02 -2.85 16.63
N ASP A 38 -10.35 -1.93 15.94
CA ASP A 38 -8.89 -1.89 15.73
C ASP A 38 -8.19 -0.90 16.69
N GLY A 39 -8.88 -0.46 17.74
CA GLY A 39 -8.37 0.50 18.72
C GLY A 39 -8.50 1.97 18.30
N PHE A 40 -8.76 2.26 17.02
CA PHE A 40 -9.02 3.61 16.53
C PHE A 40 -10.50 3.96 16.48
N GLY A 41 -11.39 2.95 16.35
CA GLY A 41 -12.83 3.17 16.26
C GLY A 41 -13.26 3.94 15.01
N ALA A 42 -12.36 4.05 14.03
CA ALA A 42 -12.59 4.85 12.84
C ALA A 42 -13.69 4.22 11.98
N ARG A 43 -14.45 5.05 11.26
CA ARG A 43 -15.37 4.62 10.20
C ARG A 43 -14.58 4.41 8.92
N GLY A 44 -14.89 3.37 8.16
CA GLY A 44 -14.44 3.31 6.77
C GLY A 44 -14.42 1.92 6.18
N TRP A 45 -13.71 1.82 5.07
CA TRP A 45 -13.56 0.63 4.26
C TRP A 45 -12.20 -0.01 4.48
N LYS A 46 -12.17 -1.34 4.50
CA LYS A 46 -10.95 -2.14 4.44
C LYS A 46 -11.06 -3.15 3.30
N LEU A 47 -9.92 -3.53 2.75
CA LEU A 47 -9.84 -4.71 1.90
C LEU A 47 -10.03 -5.94 2.79
N ASP A 48 -10.72 -6.96 2.33
CA ASP A 48 -11.00 -8.15 3.16
C ASP A 48 -9.74 -8.91 3.61
N VAL A 49 -8.65 -8.71 2.87
CA VAL A 49 -7.33 -9.23 3.20
C VAL A 49 -6.68 -8.50 4.40
N THR A 50 -7.10 -7.27 4.70
CA THR A 50 -6.52 -6.43 5.77
C THR A 50 -7.36 -6.40 7.04
N LEU A 51 -8.47 -7.15 7.11
CA LEU A 51 -9.40 -7.13 8.25
C LEU A 51 -8.75 -7.49 9.59
N GLU A 52 -7.73 -8.36 9.53
CA GLU A 52 -7.00 -8.89 10.69
C GLU A 52 -5.65 -8.18 10.90
N ASP A 53 -5.33 -7.17 10.08
CA ASP A 53 -4.07 -6.42 10.16
C ASP A 53 -4.26 -5.15 11.00
N GLU A 54 -3.64 -5.12 12.18
CA GLU A 54 -3.71 -4.00 13.12
C GLU A 54 -2.96 -2.76 12.64
N GLU A 55 -2.02 -2.91 11.70
CA GLU A 55 -1.26 -1.77 11.14
C GLU A 55 -2.06 -1.05 10.04
N ILE A 56 -3.16 -1.64 9.55
CA ILE A 56 -3.99 -1.08 8.48
C ILE A 56 -5.29 -0.53 9.05
N ILE A 57 -5.45 0.78 8.97
CA ILE A 57 -6.64 1.49 9.42
C ILE A 57 -7.73 1.54 8.34
N ALA A 58 -8.96 1.79 8.77
CA ALA A 58 -10.08 1.97 7.85
C ALA A 58 -9.91 3.23 7.01
N SER A 59 -10.19 3.12 5.71
CA SER A 59 -10.06 4.23 4.77
C SER A 59 -11.39 4.91 4.47
N THR A 60 -11.37 6.23 4.35
CA THR A 60 -12.45 7.05 3.78
C THR A 60 -12.06 7.51 2.37
N PRO A 61 -12.96 8.14 1.60
CA PRO A 61 -12.60 8.73 0.31
C PRO A 61 -11.71 9.98 0.41
N GLU A 62 -11.33 10.41 1.61
CA GLU A 62 -10.47 11.57 1.80
C GLU A 62 -9.12 11.37 1.12
N THR A 63 -8.70 12.41 0.39
CA THR A 63 -7.42 12.44 -0.31
C THR A 63 -6.44 13.31 0.46
N GLY A 64 -5.14 13.07 0.30
CA GLY A 64 -4.13 14.00 0.79
C GLY A 64 -4.13 15.33 0.02
N GLU A 65 -3.36 16.31 0.51
CA GLU A 65 -3.25 17.63 -0.15
C GLU A 65 -2.66 17.55 -1.57
N ARG A 66 -1.77 16.58 -1.81
CA ARG A 66 -0.99 16.46 -3.06
C ARG A 66 -1.33 15.23 -3.89
N ILE A 67 -1.91 14.21 -3.28
CA ILE A 67 -2.21 12.93 -3.92
C ILE A 67 -3.72 12.89 -4.17
N PRO A 68 -4.17 12.78 -5.44
CA PRO A 68 -5.60 12.91 -5.79
C PRO A 68 -6.41 11.63 -5.54
N THR A 69 -5.88 10.68 -4.78
CA THR A 69 -6.51 9.39 -4.46
C THR A 69 -6.34 9.09 -2.98
N SER A 70 -7.30 8.40 -2.38
CA SER A 70 -7.28 8.04 -0.97
C SER A 70 -6.36 6.86 -0.69
N VAL A 71 -6.12 6.59 0.61
CA VAL A 71 -5.40 5.40 1.09
C VAL A 71 -6.04 4.11 0.55
N PHE A 72 -7.37 4.03 0.49
CA PHE A 72 -8.08 2.88 -0.08
C PHE A 72 -7.65 2.55 -1.53
N VAL A 73 -7.48 3.59 -2.35
CA VAL A 73 -7.05 3.43 -3.74
C VAL A 73 -5.56 3.08 -3.81
N HIS A 74 -4.76 3.62 -2.90
CA HIS A 74 -3.35 3.28 -2.75
C HIS A 74 -3.16 1.79 -2.40
N ASP A 75 -3.87 1.28 -1.39
CA ASP A 75 -3.82 -0.14 -0.99
C ASP A 75 -4.17 -1.07 -2.15
N ILE A 76 -5.10 -0.67 -3.01
CA ILE A 76 -5.49 -1.44 -4.19
C ILE A 76 -4.40 -1.39 -5.28
N PHE A 77 -4.06 -0.19 -5.76
CA PHE A 77 -3.22 -0.06 -6.95
C PHE A 77 -1.73 -0.25 -6.66
N ASP A 78 -1.29 0.27 -5.53
CA ASP A 78 0.13 0.41 -5.25
C ASP A 78 0.64 -0.75 -4.38
N HIS A 79 -0.22 -1.40 -3.58
CA HIS A 79 0.07 -2.68 -2.91
C HIS A 79 -0.51 -3.90 -3.62
N LEU A 80 -1.83 -4.10 -3.54
CA LEU A 80 -2.47 -5.39 -3.83
C LEU A 80 -2.26 -5.81 -5.29
N LEU A 81 -2.60 -4.95 -6.25
CA LEU A 81 -2.44 -5.21 -7.69
C LEU A 81 -0.98 -5.26 -8.13
N SER A 82 -0.09 -4.61 -7.36
CA SER A 82 1.36 -4.68 -7.57
C SER A 82 1.96 -5.98 -7.04
N GLY A 83 1.19 -6.79 -6.30
CA GLY A 83 1.68 -8.04 -5.71
C GLY A 83 2.55 -7.82 -4.49
N PHE A 84 2.35 -6.73 -3.74
CA PHE A 84 3.07 -6.48 -2.51
C PHE A 84 2.26 -6.93 -1.30
N ALA A 85 2.93 -7.18 -0.17
CA ALA A 85 2.26 -7.24 1.11
C ALA A 85 1.52 -5.92 1.37
N VAL A 86 0.42 -5.99 2.11
CA VAL A 86 -0.46 -4.84 2.39
C VAL A 86 0.03 -3.97 3.54
N SER A 87 1.03 -4.43 4.29
CA SER A 87 1.65 -3.72 5.41
C SER A 87 3.15 -4.02 5.50
N GLY A 88 3.85 -3.21 6.29
CA GLY A 88 5.29 -3.33 6.55
C GLY A 88 6.15 -2.39 5.71
N HIS A 89 7.27 -1.95 6.29
CA HIS A 89 8.07 -0.85 5.74
C HIS A 89 8.64 -1.12 4.36
N ARG A 90 9.05 -2.36 4.06
CA ARG A 90 9.52 -2.69 2.70
C ARG A 90 8.40 -2.64 1.68
N ALA A 91 7.23 -3.17 2.05
CA ALA A 91 6.06 -3.17 1.19
C ALA A 91 5.62 -1.74 0.90
N GLU A 92 5.56 -0.91 1.93
CA GLU A 92 5.26 0.52 1.84
C GLU A 92 6.28 1.26 0.96
N ALA A 93 7.58 0.96 1.10
CA ALA A 93 8.61 1.52 0.23
C ALA A 93 8.31 1.25 -1.26
N MET A 94 7.90 0.03 -1.58
CA MET A 94 7.59 -0.37 -2.96
C MET A 94 6.29 0.28 -3.45
N ALA A 95 5.27 0.30 -2.61
CA ALA A 95 3.98 0.90 -2.92
C ALA A 95 4.09 2.41 -3.12
N LEU A 96 4.79 3.15 -2.24
CA LEU A 96 5.02 4.58 -2.43
C LEU A 96 5.81 4.87 -3.71
N CYS A 97 6.77 4.04 -4.10
CA CYS A 97 7.37 4.15 -5.43
C CYS A 97 6.36 3.98 -6.58
N GLN A 98 5.38 3.07 -6.47
CA GLN A 98 4.31 2.94 -7.46
C GLN A 98 3.37 4.15 -7.45
N LEU A 99 3.00 4.63 -6.26
CA LEU A 99 2.17 5.82 -6.07
C LEU A 99 2.82 7.05 -6.72
N GLY A 100 4.10 7.30 -6.42
CA GLY A 100 4.86 8.41 -7.00
C GLY A 100 4.96 8.29 -8.52
N SER A 101 5.24 7.09 -9.05
CA SER A 101 5.22 6.84 -10.50
C SER A 101 3.86 7.11 -11.14
N ARG A 102 2.76 6.82 -10.45
CA ARG A 102 1.40 6.95 -10.97
C ARG A 102 0.84 8.36 -10.88
N THR A 103 1.27 9.14 -9.88
CA THR A 103 0.69 10.45 -9.56
C THR A 103 1.64 11.62 -9.81
N GLY A 104 2.93 11.36 -9.96
CA GLY A 104 3.97 12.38 -10.00
C GLY A 104 4.30 12.99 -8.63
N ALA A 105 3.73 12.46 -7.53
CA ALA A 105 4.00 12.95 -6.18
C ALA A 105 5.45 12.64 -5.75
N ASP A 106 6.04 13.57 -4.99
CA ASP A 106 7.28 13.33 -4.27
C ASP A 106 6.96 12.56 -2.98
N VAL A 107 7.52 11.34 -2.87
CA VAL A 107 7.30 10.41 -1.75
C VAL A 107 8.41 10.48 -0.70
N ALA A 108 9.43 11.32 -0.90
CA ALA A 108 10.47 11.52 0.11
C ALA A 108 9.93 12.00 1.47
N PRO A 109 8.90 12.89 1.54
CA PRO A 109 8.31 13.29 2.82
C PRO A 109 7.69 12.12 3.59
N ASP A 110 7.01 11.19 2.92
CA ASP A 110 6.38 10.01 3.52
C ASP A 110 7.45 9.06 4.09
N TYR A 111 8.54 8.82 3.35
CA TYR A 111 9.69 8.07 3.86
C TYR A 111 10.31 8.73 5.09
N ALA A 112 10.48 10.05 5.06
CA ALA A 112 11.05 10.77 6.19
C ALA A 112 10.13 10.69 7.42
N GLN A 113 8.81 10.67 7.23
CA GLN A 113 7.85 10.48 8.31
C GLN A 113 7.99 9.10 8.96
N MET A 114 8.00 8.02 8.17
CA MET A 114 8.22 6.66 8.69
C MET A 114 9.56 6.53 9.43
N VAL A 115 10.62 7.18 8.94
CA VAL A 115 11.91 7.20 9.65
C VAL A 115 11.76 7.83 11.05
N ARG A 116 11.08 8.97 11.14
CA ARG A 116 10.92 9.71 12.41
C ARG A 116 10.02 8.99 13.40
N GLU A 117 8.92 8.39 12.92
CA GLU A 117 7.90 7.76 13.75
C GLU A 117 8.36 6.37 14.24
N ASP A 118 8.90 5.55 13.34
CA ASP A 118 9.19 4.14 13.63
C ASP A 118 10.69 3.87 13.77
N LEU A 119 11.45 4.09 12.69
CA LEU A 119 12.83 3.62 12.60
C LEU A 119 13.76 4.32 13.60
N ARG A 120 13.45 5.55 14.01
CA ARG A 120 14.21 6.29 15.03
C ARG A 120 14.22 5.59 16.39
N SER A 121 13.20 4.77 16.67
CA SER A 121 13.10 3.97 17.89
C SER A 121 13.66 2.54 17.73
N GLY A 122 14.06 2.15 16.52
CA GLY A 122 14.43 0.79 16.15
C GLY A 122 13.23 -0.11 15.84
N ARG A 123 12.02 0.44 15.71
CA ARG A 123 10.83 -0.32 15.31
C ARG A 123 10.83 -0.50 13.79
N LEU A 124 10.92 -1.75 13.32
CA LEU A 124 10.66 -2.11 11.94
C LEU A 124 9.42 -3.02 11.89
N VAL A 125 8.37 -2.53 11.24
CA VAL A 125 7.14 -3.27 10.95
C VAL A 125 7.29 -4.07 9.66
N GLY A 126 6.85 -5.34 9.66
CA GLY A 126 6.85 -6.26 8.52
C GLY A 126 7.24 -7.68 8.92
N ALA A 127 6.52 -8.68 8.43
CA ALA A 127 6.83 -10.08 8.76
C ALA A 127 8.15 -10.53 8.10
N GLY A 128 9.07 -11.08 8.89
CA GLY A 128 10.35 -11.62 8.40
C GLY A 128 11.42 -10.58 8.09
N ASP A 129 11.14 -9.30 8.28
CA ASP A 129 12.10 -8.22 8.06
C ASP A 129 12.96 -7.99 9.31
N SER A 130 14.29 -8.00 9.13
CA SER A 130 15.22 -7.51 10.15
C SER A 130 15.68 -6.10 9.83
N LEU A 131 15.89 -5.27 10.86
CA LEU A 131 16.46 -3.94 10.69
C LEU A 131 17.82 -3.99 9.98
N ARG A 132 18.61 -5.04 10.22
CA ARG A 132 19.91 -5.24 9.60
C ARG A 132 19.79 -5.40 8.08
N ASP A 133 18.88 -6.25 7.64
CA ASP A 133 18.63 -6.45 6.21
C ASP A 133 18.06 -5.18 5.56
N PHE A 134 17.31 -4.37 6.31
CA PHE A 134 16.77 -3.10 5.80
C PHE A 134 17.88 -2.05 5.62
N LEU A 135 18.77 -1.93 6.60
CA LEU A 135 19.91 -1.01 6.57
C LEU A 135 20.91 -1.37 5.46
N GLY A 136 21.15 -2.66 5.25
CA GLY A 136 22.14 -3.17 4.31
C GLY A 136 23.59 -2.94 4.78
N GLU A 137 24.51 -3.65 4.13
CA GLU A 137 25.92 -3.72 4.52
C GLU A 137 26.61 -2.35 4.57
N ASP A 138 26.28 -1.41 3.68
CA ASP A 138 26.94 -0.10 3.64
C ASP A 138 26.70 0.74 4.89
N LEU A 139 25.50 0.68 5.48
CA LEU A 139 25.19 1.38 6.73
C LEU A 139 25.69 0.59 7.93
N LEU A 140 25.56 -0.74 7.88
CA LEU A 140 26.11 -1.63 8.89
C LEU A 140 27.62 -1.44 9.03
N ALA A 141 28.40 -1.37 7.94
CA ALA A 141 29.84 -1.19 7.98
C ALA A 141 30.31 0.11 8.65
N ARG A 142 29.44 1.14 8.72
CA ARG A 142 29.74 2.41 9.40
C ARG A 142 29.68 2.31 10.92
N VAL A 143 29.05 1.26 11.45
CA VAL A 143 28.85 1.07 12.88
C VAL A 143 29.24 -0.34 13.28
N GLY A 144 30.04 -0.50 14.33
CA GLY A 144 30.24 -1.84 14.89
C GLY A 144 28.88 -2.42 15.28
N HIS A 145 28.44 -3.50 14.63
CA HIS A 145 27.06 -4.00 14.79
C HIS A 145 26.97 -5.44 15.33
N ALA A 146 28.10 -6.07 15.68
CA ALA A 146 28.09 -7.42 16.22
C ALA A 146 27.46 -7.43 17.63
N GLY A 147 26.47 -8.31 17.84
CA GLY A 147 25.85 -8.53 19.16
C GLY A 147 24.97 -7.39 19.70
N CYS A 148 24.69 -6.35 18.90
CA CYS A 148 23.78 -5.27 19.30
C CYS A 148 22.33 -5.58 18.92
N ASP A 149 21.38 -5.13 19.75
CA ASP A 149 19.97 -5.08 19.37
C ASP A 149 19.70 -3.88 18.42
N ASP A 150 18.48 -3.82 17.88
CA ASP A 150 18.09 -2.83 16.88
C ASP A 150 18.10 -1.40 17.44
N ARG A 151 17.73 -1.23 18.72
CA ARG A 151 17.76 0.09 19.38
C ARG A 151 19.18 0.61 19.54
N ALA A 152 20.12 -0.24 19.97
CA ALA A 152 21.53 0.10 20.07
C ALA A 152 22.14 0.33 18.69
N LEU A 153 21.72 -0.41 17.67
CA LEU A 153 22.17 -0.21 16.29
C LEU A 153 21.75 1.17 15.76
N VAL A 154 20.49 1.57 15.96
CA VAL A 154 20.00 2.90 15.61
C VAL A 154 20.74 4.00 16.36
N GLY A 155 20.97 3.82 17.66
CA GLY A 155 21.76 4.76 18.47
C GLY A 155 23.15 4.99 17.88
N ARG A 156 23.87 3.92 17.53
CA ARG A 156 25.20 4.00 16.91
C ARG A 156 25.17 4.69 15.54
N LEU A 157 24.15 4.42 14.73
CA LEU A 157 24.01 5.07 13.42
C LEU A 157 23.79 6.58 13.58
N ARG A 158 22.95 6.98 14.54
CA ARG A 158 22.71 8.40 14.86
C ARG A 158 23.98 9.08 15.36
N ASP A 159 24.73 8.44 16.25
CA ASP A 159 26.01 8.97 16.74
C ASP A 159 27.04 9.12 15.61
N ALA A 160 27.08 8.17 14.67
CA ALA A 160 28.05 8.18 13.57
C ALA A 160 27.70 9.17 12.45
N LEU A 161 26.41 9.39 12.17
CA LEU A 161 25.95 10.19 11.03
C LEU A 161 25.41 11.58 11.42
N GLY A 162 25.11 11.80 12.70
CA GLY A 162 24.25 12.89 13.14
C GLY A 162 22.78 12.66 12.76
N GLU A 163 21.87 13.47 13.30
CA GLU A 163 20.41 13.31 13.08
C GLU A 163 20.01 13.48 11.62
N GLU A 164 20.50 14.54 10.96
CA GLU A 164 20.18 14.80 9.55
C GLU A 164 20.76 13.72 8.62
N GLY A 165 22.00 13.29 8.89
CA GLY A 165 22.65 12.23 8.13
C GLY A 165 21.98 10.87 8.31
N PHE A 166 21.49 10.58 9.51
CA PHE A 166 20.70 9.38 9.80
C PHE A 166 19.38 9.37 9.02
N GLU A 167 18.61 10.46 9.07
CA GLU A 167 17.35 10.55 8.35
C GLU A 167 17.56 10.41 6.83
N ALA A 168 18.50 11.17 6.26
CA ALA A 168 18.82 11.10 4.84
C ALA A 168 19.28 9.70 4.40
N ALA A 169 20.09 9.02 5.23
CA ALA A 169 20.54 7.67 4.95
C ALA A 169 19.38 6.67 4.91
N LEU A 170 18.43 6.73 5.86
CA LEU A 170 17.29 5.83 5.89
C LEU A 170 16.27 6.14 4.79
N VAL A 171 16.03 7.41 4.48
CA VAL A 171 15.22 7.78 3.30
C VAL A 171 15.82 7.20 2.03
N ALA A 172 17.15 7.25 1.87
CA ALA A 172 17.83 6.60 0.75
C ALA A 172 17.64 5.07 0.73
N ARG A 173 17.57 4.41 1.89
CA ARG A 173 17.24 2.98 2.00
C ARG A 173 15.81 2.69 1.55
N PHE A 174 14.84 3.50 1.95
CA PHE A 174 13.47 3.38 1.44
C PHE A 174 13.43 3.47 -0.09
N PHE A 175 14.14 4.43 -0.70
CA PHE A 175 14.21 4.50 -2.17
C PHE A 175 14.86 3.27 -2.81
N ILE A 176 15.90 2.71 -2.20
CA ILE A 176 16.53 1.47 -2.70
C ILE A 176 15.53 0.33 -2.66
N HIS A 177 14.83 0.13 -1.54
CA HIS A 177 13.83 -0.91 -1.40
C HIS A 177 12.62 -0.69 -2.30
N GLY A 178 12.16 0.54 -2.44
CA GLY A 178 11.02 0.86 -3.28
C GLY A 178 11.24 0.49 -4.75
N ARG A 179 12.45 0.76 -5.28
CA ARG A 179 12.81 0.37 -6.66
C ARG A 179 12.91 -1.14 -6.87
N GLN A 180 13.15 -1.93 -5.82
CA GLN A 180 13.22 -3.40 -5.96
C GLN A 180 11.87 -4.01 -6.36
N GLY A 181 10.75 -3.36 -6.00
CA GLY A 181 9.41 -3.83 -6.34
C GLY A 181 8.97 -3.56 -7.79
N GLU A 182 9.69 -2.73 -8.55
CA GLU A 182 9.19 -2.24 -9.84
C GLU A 182 9.00 -3.35 -10.89
N ALA A 183 9.97 -4.26 -10.99
CA ALA A 183 9.88 -5.39 -11.92
C ALA A 183 8.74 -6.33 -11.55
N HIS A 184 8.55 -6.57 -10.25
CA HIS A 184 7.46 -7.40 -9.72
C HIS A 184 6.10 -6.78 -10.01
N ALA A 185 5.90 -5.51 -9.68
CA ALA A 185 4.66 -4.79 -9.99
C ALA A 185 4.32 -4.86 -11.48
N ARG A 186 5.30 -4.70 -12.37
CA ARG A 186 5.09 -4.83 -13.82
C ARG A 186 4.60 -6.22 -14.21
N GLN A 187 5.19 -7.27 -13.63
CA GLN A 187 4.77 -8.65 -13.87
C GLN A 187 3.39 -8.94 -13.30
N SER A 188 3.07 -8.42 -12.11
CA SER A 188 1.77 -8.54 -11.47
C SER A 188 0.66 -7.94 -12.33
N TYR A 189 0.82 -6.70 -12.80
CA TYR A 189 -0.17 -6.07 -13.70
C TYR A 189 -0.36 -6.87 -14.99
N ALA A 190 0.73 -7.33 -15.61
CA ALA A 190 0.65 -8.16 -16.81
C ALA A 190 -0.06 -9.50 -16.54
N ALA A 191 0.20 -10.13 -15.40
CA ALA A 191 -0.45 -11.38 -14.99
C ALA A 191 -1.96 -11.21 -14.73
N LEU A 192 -2.38 -10.03 -14.27
CA LEU A 192 -3.77 -9.66 -14.05
C LEU A 192 -4.48 -9.19 -15.33
N GLY A 193 -3.76 -9.08 -16.45
CA GLY A 193 -4.30 -8.56 -17.71
C GLY A 193 -4.65 -7.07 -17.66
N LEU A 194 -4.08 -6.32 -16.70
CA LEU A 194 -4.33 -4.89 -16.52
C LEU A 194 -3.23 -4.07 -17.22
N ASP A 195 -3.63 -2.98 -17.87
CA ASP A 195 -2.67 -2.06 -18.47
C ASP A 195 -2.05 -1.16 -17.40
N ARG A 196 -0.75 -1.33 -17.18
CA ARG A 196 0.04 -0.57 -16.22
C ARG A 196 0.10 0.92 -16.55
N GLU A 197 0.09 1.29 -17.83
CA GLU A 197 0.20 2.68 -18.25
C GLU A 197 -1.11 3.45 -17.96
N CYS A 198 -2.24 2.74 -17.89
CA CYS A 198 -3.52 3.33 -17.51
C CYS A 198 -3.77 3.41 -16.00
N ARG A 199 -2.83 3.00 -15.14
CA ARG A 199 -3.03 2.97 -13.68
C ARG A 199 -3.49 4.30 -13.10
N ALA A 200 -2.94 5.42 -13.57
CA ALA A 200 -3.33 6.75 -13.09
C ALA A 200 -4.82 7.04 -13.36
N ALA A 201 -5.25 6.80 -14.61
CA ALA A 201 -6.63 7.02 -15.03
C ALA A 201 -7.60 6.04 -14.34
N MET A 202 -7.21 4.77 -14.20
CA MET A 202 -7.97 3.75 -13.48
C MET A 202 -8.16 4.10 -12.01
N ALA A 203 -7.10 4.52 -11.33
CA ALA A 203 -7.14 4.89 -9.92
C ALA A 203 -8.02 6.12 -9.67
N LEU A 204 -7.98 7.13 -10.55
CA LEU A 204 -8.87 8.28 -10.48
C LEU A 204 -10.34 7.90 -10.74
N ALA A 205 -10.59 6.97 -11.66
CA ALA A 205 -11.93 6.45 -11.90
C ALA A 205 -12.47 5.71 -10.67
N LEU A 206 -11.63 4.87 -10.04
CA LEU A 206 -12.00 4.17 -8.81
C LEU A 206 -12.24 5.16 -7.66
N GLN A 207 -11.41 6.19 -7.52
CA GLN A 207 -11.59 7.23 -6.51
C GLN A 207 -12.96 7.89 -6.62
N ARG A 208 -13.41 8.22 -7.85
CA ARG A 208 -14.75 8.80 -8.07
C ARG A 208 -15.87 7.83 -7.67
N ALA A 209 -15.75 6.56 -8.04
CA ALA A 209 -16.71 5.53 -7.63
C ALA A 209 -16.72 5.36 -6.10
N PHE A 210 -15.56 5.48 -5.46
CA PHE A 210 -15.43 5.34 -4.02
C PHE A 210 -16.08 6.49 -3.24
N VAL A 211 -15.93 7.73 -3.70
CA VAL A 211 -16.63 8.90 -3.13
C VAL A 211 -18.14 8.67 -3.14
N GLU A 212 -18.67 8.17 -4.26
CA GLU A 212 -20.10 7.92 -4.42
C GLU A 212 -20.59 6.76 -3.54
N LEU A 213 -19.83 5.67 -3.46
CA LEU A 213 -20.11 4.54 -2.56
C LEU A 213 -20.18 4.97 -1.11
N ASP A 214 -19.17 5.70 -0.63
CA ASP A 214 -19.10 6.08 0.77
C ASP A 214 -20.24 7.04 1.14
N ARG A 215 -20.54 8.01 0.28
CA ARG A 215 -21.73 8.88 0.42
C ARG A 215 -23.01 8.04 0.54
N ARG A 216 -23.19 7.05 -0.34
CA ARG A 216 -24.35 6.17 -0.32
C ARG A 216 -24.48 5.38 0.98
N ILE A 217 -23.37 4.86 1.48
CA ILE A 217 -23.36 4.05 2.70
C ILE A 217 -23.62 4.89 3.96
N GLN A 218 -23.13 6.14 3.96
CA GLN A 218 -23.51 7.12 4.99
C GLN A 218 -25.01 7.44 4.95
N GLU A 219 -25.60 7.66 3.78
CA GLU A 219 -27.05 7.91 3.62
C GLU A 219 -27.91 6.72 4.05
N LEU A 220 -27.46 5.50 3.74
CA LEU A 220 -28.13 4.28 4.18
C LEU A 220 -28.08 4.08 5.69
N GLY A 221 -27.12 4.71 6.38
CA GLY A 221 -26.99 4.60 7.83
C GLY A 221 -26.86 3.15 8.28
N VAL A 222 -26.13 2.32 7.53
CA VAL A 222 -25.87 0.90 7.88
C VAL A 222 -24.66 0.77 8.79
N ALA A 223 -24.65 -0.23 9.67
CA ALA A 223 -23.54 -0.47 10.60
C ALA A 223 -22.36 -1.16 9.91
N SER A 224 -22.67 -1.99 8.92
CA SER A 224 -21.73 -2.74 8.11
C SER A 224 -22.27 -2.90 6.70
N ALA A 225 -21.36 -3.03 5.74
CA ALA A 225 -21.69 -3.41 4.37
C ALA A 225 -20.54 -4.21 3.77
N TYR A 226 -20.88 -5.09 2.85
CA TYR A 226 -19.93 -5.86 2.08
C TYR A 226 -20.08 -5.51 0.61
N GLY A 227 -18.95 -5.48 -0.09
CA GLY A 227 -18.93 -5.23 -1.51
C GLY A 227 -17.68 -5.76 -2.19
N ARG A 228 -17.58 -5.44 -3.48
CA ARG A 228 -16.47 -5.82 -4.34
C ARG A 228 -16.07 -4.63 -5.20
N VAL A 229 -14.77 -4.35 -5.24
CA VAL A 229 -14.19 -3.48 -6.27
C VAL A 229 -13.97 -4.31 -7.51
N CYS A 230 -14.55 -3.91 -8.62
CA CYS A 230 -14.41 -4.53 -9.93
C CYS A 230 -13.53 -3.64 -10.81
N ILE A 231 -12.45 -4.17 -11.38
CA ILE A 231 -11.53 -3.44 -12.26
C ILE A 231 -11.44 -4.22 -13.56
N GLY A 232 -12.13 -3.71 -14.59
CA GLY A 232 -12.07 -4.25 -15.94
C GLY A 232 -11.07 -3.52 -16.83
N TYR A 233 -11.17 -3.73 -18.15
CA TYR A 233 -10.25 -3.15 -19.12
C TYR A 233 -10.46 -1.65 -19.40
N ARG A 234 -11.67 -1.13 -19.17
CA ARG A 234 -12.07 0.26 -19.50
C ARG A 234 -12.91 0.96 -18.44
N ALA A 235 -13.37 0.21 -17.45
CA ALA A 235 -14.21 0.72 -16.38
C ALA A 235 -13.95 -0.05 -15.10
N CYS A 236 -14.20 0.63 -13.99
CA CYS A 236 -14.20 0.04 -12.66
C CYS A 236 -15.56 0.32 -12.01
N ALA A 237 -15.91 -0.52 -11.07
CA ALA A 237 -17.09 -0.33 -10.25
C ALA A 237 -16.79 -0.71 -8.81
N ILE A 238 -17.63 -0.25 -7.89
CA ILE A 238 -17.74 -0.84 -6.57
C ILE A 238 -19.18 -1.27 -6.38
N GLU A 239 -19.36 -2.57 -6.17
CA GLU A 239 -20.66 -3.25 -6.09
C GLU A 239 -20.91 -3.69 -4.65
N LEU A 240 -22.08 -3.37 -4.12
CA LEU A 240 -22.55 -3.84 -2.83
C LEU A 240 -23.36 -5.14 -2.99
N ASP A 241 -23.34 -5.99 -1.96
CA ASP A 241 -24.14 -7.22 -1.95
C ASP A 241 -25.67 -6.96 -2.00
N ASN A 242 -26.10 -5.74 -1.71
CA ASN A 242 -27.50 -5.32 -1.86
C ASN A 242 -27.89 -4.96 -3.31
N GLY A 243 -26.98 -5.13 -4.27
CA GLY A 243 -27.19 -4.88 -5.70
C GLY A 243 -26.97 -3.43 -6.16
N TRP A 244 -26.58 -2.52 -5.25
CA TRP A 244 -26.21 -1.16 -5.63
C TRP A 244 -24.76 -1.10 -6.12
N SER A 245 -24.48 -0.24 -7.11
CA SER A 245 -23.13 -0.06 -7.64
C SER A 245 -22.82 1.40 -7.97
N ALA A 246 -21.56 1.79 -7.77
CA ALA A 246 -20.98 3.02 -8.32
C ALA A 246 -19.98 2.66 -9.41
N HIS A 247 -19.97 3.44 -10.50
CA HIS A 247 -19.12 3.18 -11.66
C HIS A 247 -18.15 4.34 -11.90
N GLY A 248 -16.96 3.98 -12.37
CA GLY A 248 -15.95 4.91 -12.87
C GLY A 248 -15.47 4.43 -14.23
N GLU A 249 -15.50 5.32 -15.22
CA GLU A 249 -14.94 5.05 -16.55
C GLU A 249 -13.61 5.78 -16.72
N TRP A 250 -12.73 5.23 -17.56
CA TRP A 250 -11.53 5.90 -18.03
C TRP A 250 -11.36 5.73 -19.54
N GLN A 251 -10.72 6.73 -20.16
CA GLN A 251 -10.41 6.68 -21.58
C GLN A 251 -8.97 6.17 -21.75
N HIS A 252 -8.81 5.13 -22.57
CA HIS A 252 -7.49 4.58 -22.87
C HIS A 252 -6.57 5.57 -23.60
N ALA A 253 -7.15 6.53 -24.34
CA ALA A 253 -6.41 7.60 -25.01
C ALA A 253 -5.89 8.70 -24.06
N ALA A 254 -6.25 8.65 -22.77
CA ALA A 254 -5.68 9.49 -21.72
C ALA A 254 -4.51 8.79 -20.99
N CYS A 255 -4.19 7.57 -21.42
CA CYS A 255 -2.93 6.86 -21.24
C CYS A 255 -2.13 7.04 -22.55
#